data_AF-A0A401TTU3-F1
#
_entry.id   AF-A0A401TTU3-F1
#
_cell.length_a   1.000
_cell.length_b   1.000
_cell.length_c   1.000
_cell.angle_alpha   90.00
_cell.angle_beta   90.00
_cell.angle_gamma   90.00
#
_symmetry.space_group_name_H-M   'P 1'
#
loop_
_entity.id
_entity.type
_entity.pdbx_description
1 polymer ?
#
loop_
_entity_poly.entity_id
_entity_poly.type
_entity_poly.pdbx_seq_one_letter_code
_entity_poly.pdbx_strand_id
1 'polypeptide(L)'
;TTDVSREQALEAARIERRRAIEQLEVARNQSLQEAEIAAREEVERARIASDRGLDEARVGRERELRKLEVNREKDVETALMEKAIALHQKSLEESAARAAAEDARIRATEAAERVVTARESEIAKRRKTVEVLLAEKQAEETKIAADAERVRAAVEAEAQRLLNEAENVLTDQARYSLFRRKLLDRIEGIVRESVKPMEKIEGIRILQVDGLNGNGNGGGNGRSATDEVIDSALRYRVQAPLIDSILSDIGVEGGSLAKMPGL
;
A
#
# COMPACT_ATOMS: atom_id res chain seq x y z
N THR A 1 55.85 -140.73 -55.92
CA THR A 1 55.26 -139.51 -56.54
C THR A 1 53.81 -139.29 -56.11
N THR A 2 53.04 -140.34 -55.83
CA THR A 2 51.63 -140.27 -55.41
C THR A 2 51.42 -139.71 -53.99
N ASP A 3 52.29 -140.03 -53.03
CA ASP A 3 52.13 -139.57 -51.63
C ASP A 3 52.39 -138.06 -51.47
N VAL A 4 53.39 -137.52 -52.19
CA VAL A 4 53.69 -136.07 -52.23
C VAL A 4 52.53 -135.26 -52.82
N SER A 5 51.82 -135.79 -53.83
CA SER A 5 50.66 -135.11 -54.42
C SER A 5 49.45 -135.08 -53.47
N ARG A 6 49.25 -136.14 -52.67
CA ARG A 6 48.22 -136.18 -51.63
C ARG A 6 48.53 -135.22 -50.49
N GLU A 7 49.78 -135.14 -50.06
CA GLU A 7 50.23 -134.16 -49.05
C GLU A 7 50.06 -132.71 -49.54
N GLN A 8 50.45 -132.40 -50.79
CA GLN A 8 50.26 -131.07 -51.37
C GLN A 8 48.79 -130.67 -51.50
N ALA A 9 47.90 -131.60 -51.86
CA ALA A 9 46.46 -131.35 -51.91
C ALA A 9 45.85 -131.11 -50.51
N LEU A 10 46.32 -131.83 -49.49
CA LEU A 10 45.90 -131.64 -48.11
C LEU A 10 46.41 -130.30 -47.53
N GLU A 11 47.65 -129.93 -47.82
CA GLU A 11 48.24 -128.63 -47.47
C GLU A 11 47.48 -127.48 -48.15
N ALA A 12 47.18 -127.58 -49.45
CA ALA A 12 46.38 -126.59 -50.17
C ALA A 12 44.97 -126.43 -49.58
N ALA A 13 44.28 -127.54 -49.27
CA ALA A 13 42.96 -127.52 -48.63
C ALA A 13 43.01 -126.93 -47.20
N ARG A 14 44.10 -127.14 -46.45
CA ARG A 14 44.32 -126.50 -45.15
C ARG A 14 44.53 -125.00 -45.27
N ILE A 15 45.28 -124.54 -46.27
CA ILE A 15 45.52 -123.11 -46.54
C ILE A 15 44.22 -122.42 -46.97
N GLU A 16 43.44 -123.02 -47.86
CA GLU A 16 42.14 -122.46 -48.27
C GLU A 16 41.16 -122.38 -47.10
N ARG A 17 41.07 -123.43 -46.28
CA ARG A 17 40.25 -123.40 -45.06
C ARG A 17 40.71 -122.28 -44.11
N ARG A 18 42.01 -122.10 -43.92
CA ARG A 18 42.56 -121.02 -43.07
C ARG A 18 42.22 -119.64 -43.63
N ARG A 19 42.40 -119.41 -44.94
CA ARG A 19 42.03 -118.14 -45.61
C ARG A 19 40.54 -117.85 -45.55
N ALA A 20 39.69 -118.86 -45.71
CA ALA A 20 38.24 -118.71 -45.60
C ALA A 20 37.83 -118.35 -44.16
N ILE A 21 38.46 -118.97 -43.15
CA ILE A 21 38.25 -118.63 -41.73
C ILE A 21 38.71 -117.19 -41.46
N GLU A 22 39.90 -116.81 -41.90
CA GLU A 22 40.43 -115.44 -41.74
C GLU A 22 39.53 -114.40 -42.43
N GLN A 23 39.03 -114.68 -43.64
CA GLN A 23 38.10 -113.79 -44.34
C GLN A 23 36.76 -113.66 -43.61
N LEU A 24 36.23 -114.76 -43.07
CA LEU A 24 35.01 -114.74 -42.24
C LEU A 24 35.23 -113.98 -40.93
N GLU A 25 36.40 -114.10 -40.31
CA GLU A 25 36.77 -113.37 -39.10
C GLU A 25 36.94 -111.87 -39.37
N VAL A 26 37.60 -111.49 -40.46
CA VAL A 26 37.73 -110.08 -40.88
C VAL A 26 36.36 -109.48 -41.20
N ALA A 27 35.52 -110.18 -41.97
CA ALA A 27 34.17 -109.72 -42.29
C ALA A 27 33.31 -109.59 -41.02
N ARG A 28 33.40 -110.54 -40.10
CA ARG A 28 32.74 -110.46 -38.78
C ARG A 28 33.23 -109.25 -38.00
N ASN A 29 34.54 -109.03 -37.92
CA ASN A 29 35.11 -107.90 -37.18
C ASN A 29 34.75 -106.55 -37.81
N GLN A 30 34.73 -106.44 -39.14
CA GLN A 30 34.26 -105.25 -39.85
C GLN A 30 32.79 -104.97 -39.59
N SER A 31 31.92 -106.00 -39.68
CA SER A 31 30.50 -105.84 -39.38
C SER A 31 30.23 -105.42 -37.94
N LEU A 32 31.03 -105.93 -36.98
CA LEU A 32 30.96 -105.52 -35.58
C LEU A 32 31.41 -104.06 -35.40
N GLN A 33 32.51 -103.66 -36.03
CA GLN A 33 33.00 -102.28 -35.97
C GLN A 33 32.03 -101.30 -36.61
N GLU A 34 31.45 -101.62 -37.76
CA GLU A 34 30.44 -100.79 -38.43
C GLU A 34 29.18 -100.67 -37.56
N ALA A 35 28.71 -101.77 -36.98
CA ALA A 35 27.57 -101.75 -36.05
C ALA A 35 27.88 -100.93 -34.79
N GLU A 36 29.10 -101.03 -34.24
CA GLU A 36 29.54 -100.23 -33.09
C GLU A 36 29.63 -98.74 -33.41
N ILE A 37 30.20 -98.37 -34.57
CA ILE A 37 30.29 -96.97 -35.02
C ILE A 37 28.89 -96.40 -35.25
N ALA A 38 28.02 -97.14 -35.95
CA ALA A 38 26.64 -96.71 -36.19
C ALA A 38 25.87 -96.51 -34.88
N ALA A 39 25.99 -97.44 -33.93
CA ALA A 39 25.37 -97.30 -32.62
C ALA A 39 25.88 -96.08 -31.86
N ARG A 40 27.20 -95.82 -31.87
CA ARG A 40 27.80 -94.63 -31.23
C ARG A 40 27.34 -93.34 -31.89
N GLU A 41 27.31 -93.28 -33.22
CA GLU A 41 26.82 -92.11 -33.95
C GLU A 41 25.34 -91.85 -33.66
N GLU A 42 24.53 -92.89 -33.54
CA GLU A 42 23.11 -92.74 -33.21
C GLU A 42 22.91 -92.21 -31.78
N VAL A 43 23.70 -92.70 -30.81
CA VAL A 43 23.71 -92.16 -29.45
C VAL A 43 24.16 -90.70 -29.43
N GLU A 44 25.23 -90.34 -30.13
CA GLU A 44 25.71 -88.95 -30.20
C GLU A 44 24.71 -88.03 -30.91
N ARG A 45 24.06 -88.49 -31.99
CA ARG A 45 22.99 -87.73 -32.65
C ARG A 45 21.79 -87.51 -31.72
N ALA A 46 21.36 -88.54 -31.00
CA ALA A 46 20.28 -88.44 -30.03
C ALA A 46 20.64 -87.47 -28.89
N ARG A 47 21.89 -87.51 -28.41
CA ARG A 47 22.42 -86.59 -27.38
C ARG A 47 22.42 -85.14 -27.87
N ILE A 48 22.99 -84.87 -29.05
CA ILE A 48 23.02 -83.52 -29.64
C ILE A 48 21.60 -82.99 -29.88
N ALA A 49 20.67 -83.84 -30.35
CA ALA A 49 19.28 -83.44 -30.54
C ALA A 49 18.60 -83.09 -29.20
N SER A 50 18.83 -83.87 -28.15
CA SER A 50 18.34 -83.58 -26.79
C SER A 50 18.92 -82.26 -26.27
N ASP A 51 20.23 -82.06 -26.38
CA ASP A 51 20.90 -80.84 -25.90
C ASP A 51 20.39 -79.59 -26.64
N ARG A 52 20.22 -79.68 -27.97
CA ARG A 52 19.61 -78.61 -28.77
C ARG A 52 18.17 -78.32 -28.34
N GLY A 53 17.36 -79.35 -28.10
CA GLY A 53 15.99 -79.18 -27.63
C GLY A 53 15.92 -78.51 -26.24
N LEU A 54 16.85 -78.86 -25.34
CA LEU A 54 16.95 -78.22 -24.02
C LEU A 54 17.37 -76.75 -24.12
N ASP A 55 18.34 -76.44 -24.98
CA ASP A 55 18.81 -75.07 -25.19
C ASP A 55 17.76 -74.20 -25.88
N GLU A 56 17.05 -74.72 -26.89
CA GLU A 56 15.93 -74.02 -27.53
C GLU A 56 14.81 -73.74 -26.52
N ALA A 57 14.46 -74.72 -25.68
CA ALA A 57 13.46 -74.53 -24.64
C ALA A 57 13.93 -73.52 -23.57
N ARG A 58 15.22 -73.48 -23.24
CA ARG A 58 15.80 -72.50 -22.30
C ARG A 58 15.75 -71.09 -22.88
N VAL A 59 16.23 -70.91 -24.11
CA VAL A 59 16.24 -69.62 -24.82
C VAL A 59 14.81 -69.12 -25.06
N GLY A 60 13.88 -70.01 -25.39
CA GLY A 60 12.46 -69.69 -25.54
C GLY A 60 11.87 -69.10 -24.26
N ARG A 61 12.03 -69.80 -23.12
CA ARG A 61 11.57 -69.32 -21.82
C ARG A 61 12.21 -67.99 -21.43
N GLU A 62 13.52 -67.83 -21.64
CA GLU A 62 14.22 -66.59 -21.31
C GLU A 62 13.70 -65.41 -22.15
N ARG A 63 13.49 -65.61 -23.46
CA ARG A 63 12.91 -64.58 -24.34
C ARG A 63 11.48 -64.21 -23.95
N GLU A 64 10.66 -65.18 -23.60
CA GLU A 64 9.29 -64.93 -23.14
C GLU A 64 9.26 -64.16 -21.82
N LEU A 65 10.08 -64.58 -20.84
CA LEU A 65 10.22 -63.88 -19.57
C LEU A 65 10.71 -62.45 -19.80
N ARG A 66 11.72 -62.26 -20.64
CA ARG A 66 12.24 -60.92 -20.94
C ARG A 66 11.20 -60.05 -21.65
N LYS A 67 10.41 -60.62 -22.56
CA LYS A 67 9.31 -59.91 -23.23
C LYS A 67 8.22 -59.49 -22.24
N LEU A 68 7.84 -60.37 -21.32
CA LEU A 68 6.86 -60.06 -20.26
C LEU A 68 7.39 -58.98 -19.32
N GLU A 69 8.67 -59.04 -18.95
CA GLU A 69 9.32 -58.03 -18.10
C GLU A 69 9.35 -56.66 -18.77
N VAL A 70 9.79 -56.58 -20.04
CA VAL A 70 9.81 -55.34 -20.82
C VAL A 70 8.40 -54.76 -20.98
N ASN A 71 7.39 -55.60 -21.22
CA ASN A 71 6.01 -55.13 -21.33
C ASN A 71 5.51 -54.59 -19.98
N ARG A 72 5.75 -55.30 -18.88
CA ARG A 72 5.40 -54.84 -17.54
C ARG A 72 6.08 -53.50 -17.22
N GLU A 73 7.36 -53.35 -17.55
CA GLU A 73 8.10 -52.11 -17.34
C GLU A 73 7.51 -50.95 -18.16
N LYS A 74 7.21 -51.19 -19.44
CA LYS A 74 6.53 -50.20 -20.30
C LYS A 74 5.14 -49.82 -19.78
N ASP A 75 4.34 -50.78 -19.33
CA ASP A 75 3.00 -50.53 -18.79
C ASP A 75 3.09 -49.68 -17.51
N VAL A 76 4.09 -49.93 -16.66
CA VAL A 76 4.33 -49.12 -15.47
C VAL A 76 4.81 -47.72 -15.85
N GLU A 77 5.77 -47.60 -16.76
CA GLU A 77 6.32 -46.30 -17.18
C GLU A 77 5.25 -45.43 -17.87
N THR A 78 4.45 -46.02 -18.74
CA THR A 78 3.31 -45.33 -19.39
C THR A 78 2.29 -44.88 -18.35
N ALA A 79 1.90 -45.73 -17.41
CA ALA A 79 0.98 -45.35 -16.33
C ALA A 79 1.56 -44.22 -15.44
N LEU A 80 2.87 -44.21 -15.18
CA LEU A 80 3.53 -43.13 -14.45
C LEU A 80 3.53 -41.83 -15.26
N MET A 81 3.80 -41.89 -16.55
CA MET A 81 3.80 -40.73 -17.44
C MET A 81 2.39 -40.16 -17.61
N GLU A 82 1.38 -41.00 -17.79
CA GLU A 82 -0.03 -40.59 -17.82
C GLU A 82 -0.47 -39.95 -16.50
N LYS A 83 -0.07 -40.53 -15.36
CA LYS A 83 -0.32 -39.94 -14.03
C LYS A 83 0.33 -38.56 -13.92
N ALA A 84 1.57 -38.40 -14.39
CA ALA A 84 2.27 -37.12 -14.37
C ALA A 84 1.55 -36.08 -15.26
N ILE A 85 1.14 -36.45 -16.48
CA ILE A 85 0.36 -35.60 -17.37
C ILE A 85 -0.96 -35.17 -16.72
N ALA A 86 -1.69 -36.12 -16.13
CA ALA A 86 -2.95 -35.84 -15.45
C ALA A 86 -2.77 -34.91 -14.23
N LEU A 87 -1.70 -35.08 -13.46
CA LEU A 87 -1.36 -34.16 -12.36
C LEU A 87 -1.02 -32.76 -12.87
N HIS A 88 -0.23 -32.65 -13.95
CA HIS A 88 0.10 -31.37 -14.55
C HIS A 88 -1.13 -30.68 -15.14
N GLN A 89 -2.01 -31.41 -15.83
CA GLN A 89 -3.29 -30.87 -16.33
C GLN A 89 -4.15 -30.35 -15.17
N LYS A 90 -4.34 -31.15 -14.11
CA LYS A 90 -5.06 -30.69 -12.91
C LYS A 90 -4.41 -29.49 -12.24
N SER A 91 -3.08 -29.42 -12.21
CA SER A 91 -2.35 -28.28 -11.66
C SER A 91 -2.53 -27.02 -12.53
N LEU A 92 -2.58 -27.16 -13.85
CA LEU A 92 -2.89 -26.06 -14.78
C LEU A 92 -4.34 -25.59 -14.62
N GLU A 93 -5.29 -26.52 -14.51
CA GLU A 93 -6.69 -26.21 -14.23
C GLU A 93 -6.85 -25.49 -12.89
N GLU A 94 -6.18 -25.97 -11.85
CA GLU A 94 -6.16 -25.32 -10.53
C GLU A 94 -5.56 -23.91 -10.60
N SER A 95 -4.45 -23.74 -11.32
CA SER A 95 -3.82 -22.43 -11.52
C SER A 95 -4.74 -21.48 -12.30
N ALA A 96 -5.39 -21.97 -13.36
CA ALA A 96 -6.35 -21.20 -14.14
C ALA A 96 -7.59 -20.80 -13.31
N ALA A 97 -8.11 -21.72 -12.49
CA ALA A 97 -9.22 -21.45 -11.59
C ALA A 97 -8.82 -20.43 -10.50
N ARG A 98 -7.61 -20.54 -9.95
CA ARG A 98 -7.06 -19.55 -9.00
C ARG A 98 -6.91 -18.18 -9.65
N ALA A 99 -6.36 -18.10 -10.86
CA ALA A 99 -6.24 -16.83 -11.60
C ALA A 99 -7.62 -16.19 -11.86
N ALA A 100 -8.60 -16.97 -12.30
CA ALA A 100 -9.96 -16.48 -12.51
C ALA A 100 -10.63 -16.00 -11.20
N ALA A 101 -10.38 -16.68 -10.09
CA ALA A 101 -10.86 -16.26 -8.78
C ALA A 101 -10.20 -14.95 -8.30
N GLU A 102 -8.89 -14.78 -8.52
CA GLU A 102 -8.18 -13.54 -8.21
C GLU A 102 -8.65 -12.38 -9.11
N ASP A 103 -8.85 -12.59 -10.40
CA ASP A 103 -9.43 -11.58 -11.30
C ASP A 103 -10.83 -11.14 -10.84
N ALA A 104 -11.65 -12.09 -10.38
CA ALA A 104 -12.96 -11.78 -9.82
C ALA A 104 -12.84 -10.95 -8.52
N ARG A 105 -11.85 -11.24 -7.66
CA ARG A 105 -11.57 -10.45 -6.46
C ARG A 105 -11.10 -9.04 -6.79
N ILE A 106 -10.21 -8.88 -7.77
CA ILE A 106 -9.75 -7.57 -8.24
C ILE A 106 -10.95 -6.73 -8.68
N ARG A 107 -11.82 -7.26 -9.54
CA ARG A 107 -13.02 -6.56 -10.00
C ARG A 107 -13.98 -6.22 -8.87
N ALA A 108 -14.14 -7.12 -7.90
CA ALA A 108 -14.98 -6.87 -6.72
C ALA A 108 -14.41 -5.72 -5.86
N THR A 109 -13.10 -5.69 -5.64
CA THR A 109 -12.43 -4.61 -4.90
C THR A 109 -12.51 -3.28 -5.65
N GLU A 110 -12.25 -3.26 -6.97
CA GLU A 110 -12.41 -2.06 -7.79
C GLU A 110 -13.84 -1.50 -7.73
N ALA A 111 -14.85 -2.38 -7.79
CA ALA A 111 -16.24 -1.98 -7.65
C ALA A 111 -16.53 -1.40 -6.25
N ALA A 112 -15.99 -2.01 -5.19
CA ALA A 112 -16.14 -1.52 -3.83
C ALA A 112 -15.51 -0.14 -3.63
N GLU A 113 -14.27 0.07 -4.13
CA GLU A 113 -13.59 1.37 -4.08
C GLU A 113 -14.35 2.47 -4.84
N ARG A 114 -14.97 2.12 -5.98
CA ARG A 114 -15.86 3.05 -6.70
C ARG A 114 -17.09 3.44 -5.88
N VAL A 115 -17.68 2.50 -5.14
CA VAL A 115 -18.82 2.78 -4.25
C VAL A 115 -18.40 3.69 -3.10
N VAL A 116 -17.24 3.45 -2.48
CA VAL A 116 -16.69 4.32 -1.42
C VAL A 116 -16.44 5.72 -1.96
N THR A 117 -15.76 5.84 -3.10
CA THR A 117 -15.49 7.13 -3.76
C THR A 117 -16.78 7.88 -4.08
N ALA A 118 -17.78 7.20 -4.64
CA ALA A 118 -19.09 7.80 -4.90
C ALA A 118 -19.75 8.28 -3.60
N ARG A 119 -19.75 7.46 -2.55
CA ARG A 119 -20.30 7.81 -1.24
C ARG A 119 -19.61 9.03 -0.63
N GLU A 120 -18.29 9.08 -0.66
CA GLU A 120 -17.50 10.22 -0.14
C GLU A 120 -17.79 11.49 -0.93
N SER A 121 -17.90 11.39 -2.26
CA SER A 121 -18.26 12.53 -3.12
C SER A 121 -19.65 13.09 -2.77
N GLU A 122 -20.64 12.22 -2.50
CA GLU A 122 -21.98 12.63 -2.11
C GLU A 122 -22.01 13.22 -0.69
N ILE A 123 -21.20 12.70 0.24
CA ILE A 123 -21.04 13.29 1.57
C ILE A 123 -20.43 14.69 1.46
N ALA A 124 -19.38 14.86 0.66
CA ALA A 124 -18.74 16.15 0.43
C ALA A 124 -19.70 17.16 -0.20
N LYS A 125 -20.46 16.76 -1.23
CA LYS A 125 -21.52 17.60 -1.83
C LYS A 125 -22.56 18.00 -0.79
N ARG A 126 -23.06 17.05 0.02
CA ARG A 126 -24.04 17.34 1.07
C ARG A 126 -23.49 18.33 2.10
N ARG A 127 -22.25 18.17 2.54
CA ARG A 127 -21.59 19.11 3.47
C ARG A 127 -21.50 20.52 2.86
N LYS A 128 -21.04 20.63 1.61
CA LYS A 128 -20.99 21.90 0.90
C LYS A 128 -22.38 22.55 0.82
N THR A 129 -23.42 21.80 0.48
CA THR A 129 -24.79 22.33 0.43
C THR A 129 -25.26 22.82 1.80
N VAL A 130 -24.95 22.09 2.87
CA VAL A 130 -25.30 22.50 4.24
C VAL A 130 -24.55 23.77 4.64
N GLU A 131 -23.26 23.88 4.34
CA GLU A 131 -22.45 25.07 4.63
C GLU A 131 -22.95 26.31 3.86
N VAL A 132 -23.29 26.15 2.57
CA VAL A 132 -23.87 27.23 1.76
C VAL A 132 -25.21 27.66 2.36
N LEU A 133 -26.09 26.72 2.71
CA LEU A 133 -27.38 27.05 3.31
C LEU A 133 -27.23 27.74 4.67
N LEU A 134 -26.28 27.33 5.49
CA LEU A 134 -25.97 28.00 6.76
C LEU A 134 -25.44 29.42 6.53
N ALA A 135 -24.57 29.62 5.55
CA ALA A 135 -24.06 30.94 5.18
C ALA A 135 -25.16 31.85 4.62
N GLU A 136 -26.04 31.32 3.76
CA GLU A 136 -27.22 32.02 3.24
C GLU A 136 -28.17 32.42 4.37
N LYS A 137 -28.49 31.48 5.27
CA LYS A 137 -29.31 31.75 6.45
C LYS A 137 -28.70 32.87 7.31
N GLN A 138 -27.39 32.81 7.59
CA GLN A 138 -26.71 33.84 8.37
C GLN A 138 -26.75 35.20 7.66
N ALA A 139 -26.57 35.22 6.33
CA ALA A 139 -26.65 36.44 5.52
C ALA A 139 -28.08 37.01 5.47
N GLU A 140 -29.10 36.17 5.45
CA GLU A 140 -30.50 36.60 5.57
C GLU A 140 -30.79 37.16 6.95
N GLU A 141 -30.33 36.51 8.03
CA GLU A 141 -30.48 37.01 9.40
C GLU A 141 -29.85 38.39 9.58
N THR A 142 -28.63 38.62 9.07
CA THR A 142 -27.98 39.93 9.17
C THR A 142 -28.68 40.99 8.33
N LYS A 143 -29.20 40.64 7.14
CA LYS A 143 -30.02 41.57 6.34
C LYS A 143 -31.30 41.96 7.06
N ILE A 144 -32.03 40.99 7.61
CA ILE A 144 -33.26 41.25 8.36
C ILE A 144 -32.96 42.12 9.58
N ALA A 145 -31.86 41.86 10.30
CA ALA A 145 -31.44 42.69 11.43
C ALA A 145 -31.09 44.12 11.01
N ALA A 146 -30.34 44.29 9.92
CA ALA A 146 -29.98 45.60 9.38
C ALA A 146 -31.22 46.38 8.89
N ASP A 147 -32.18 45.71 8.25
CA ASP A 147 -33.44 46.33 7.85
C ASP A 147 -34.30 46.71 9.05
N ALA A 148 -34.36 45.87 10.08
CA ALA A 148 -35.06 46.18 11.32
C ALA A 148 -34.44 47.38 12.04
N GLU A 149 -33.10 47.46 12.10
CA GLU A 149 -32.37 48.59 12.66
C GLU A 149 -32.61 49.87 11.86
N ARG A 150 -32.57 49.80 10.52
CA ARG A 150 -32.88 50.93 9.64
C ARG A 150 -34.30 51.45 9.87
N VAL A 151 -35.28 50.57 10.01
CA VAL A 151 -36.68 50.96 10.31
C VAL A 151 -36.77 51.60 11.69
N ARG A 152 -36.13 51.01 12.73
CA ARG A 152 -36.10 51.60 14.08
C ARG A 152 -35.47 52.99 14.08
N ALA A 153 -34.29 53.15 13.46
CA ALA A 153 -33.59 54.41 13.36
C ALA A 153 -34.41 55.46 12.60
N ALA A 154 -35.14 55.07 11.55
CA ALA A 154 -36.05 55.97 10.83
C ALA A 154 -37.21 56.44 11.73
N VAL A 155 -37.85 55.53 12.47
CA VAL A 155 -38.92 55.86 13.42
C VAL A 155 -38.41 56.75 14.54
N GLU A 156 -37.22 56.48 15.09
CA GLU A 156 -36.59 57.31 16.12
C GLU A 156 -36.24 58.71 15.60
N ALA A 157 -35.72 58.81 14.37
CA ALA A 157 -35.44 60.08 13.73
C ALA A 157 -36.72 60.90 13.50
N GLU A 158 -37.80 60.26 13.04
CA GLU A 158 -39.11 60.90 12.90
C GLU A 158 -39.68 61.35 14.25
N ALA A 159 -39.61 60.50 15.27
CA ALA A 159 -40.05 60.82 16.62
C ALA A 159 -39.27 62.01 17.20
N GLN A 160 -37.94 62.02 17.03
CA GLN A 160 -37.10 63.14 17.48
C GLN A 160 -37.41 64.42 16.71
N ARG A 161 -37.66 64.33 15.40
CA ARG A 161 -38.08 65.50 14.59
C ARG A 161 -39.39 66.08 15.11
N LEU A 162 -40.38 65.24 15.40
CA LEU A 162 -41.66 65.68 15.97
C LEU A 162 -41.50 66.32 17.34
N LEU A 163 -40.63 65.80 18.22
CA LEU A 163 -40.30 66.42 19.50
C LEU A 163 -39.65 67.79 19.31
N ASN A 164 -38.68 67.90 18.40
CA ASN A 164 -38.01 69.18 18.10
C ASN A 164 -38.99 70.21 17.52
N GLU A 165 -39.88 69.79 16.61
CA GLU A 165 -40.94 70.64 16.06
C GLU A 165 -41.89 71.12 17.17
N ALA A 166 -42.29 70.23 18.09
CA ALA A 166 -43.13 70.59 19.24
C ALA A 166 -42.43 71.60 20.19
N GLU A 167 -41.12 71.44 20.46
CA GLU A 167 -40.35 72.39 21.26
C GLU A 167 -40.23 73.77 20.58
N ASN A 168 -40.16 73.80 19.24
CA ASN A 168 -40.06 75.05 18.46
C ASN A 168 -41.37 75.84 18.40
N VAL A 169 -42.53 75.17 18.42
CA VAL A 169 -43.87 75.82 18.47
C VAL A 169 -44.10 76.56 19.80
N LEU A 170 -43.37 76.19 20.86
CA LEU A 170 -43.49 76.85 22.16
C LEU A 170 -43.00 78.31 22.10
N THR A 171 -43.77 79.23 22.69
CA THR A 171 -43.43 80.67 22.74
C THR A 171 -42.03 80.90 23.35
N ASP A 172 -41.30 81.92 22.89
CA ASP A 172 -39.92 82.18 23.30
C ASP A 172 -39.74 82.35 24.81
N GLN A 173 -40.72 82.91 25.52
CA GLN A 173 -40.71 83.03 26.99
C GLN A 173 -40.72 81.65 27.69
N ALA A 174 -41.47 80.69 27.16
CA ALA A 174 -41.54 79.33 27.70
C ALA A 174 -40.28 78.50 27.34
N ARG A 175 -39.63 78.79 26.22
CA ARG A 175 -38.31 78.21 25.89
C ARG A 175 -37.24 78.68 26.86
N TYR A 176 -37.24 79.97 27.21
CA TYR A 176 -36.27 80.55 28.15
C TYR A 176 -36.44 79.99 29.58
N SER A 177 -37.68 79.80 30.05
CA SER A 177 -37.94 79.23 31.38
C SER A 177 -37.53 77.75 31.45
N LEU A 178 -37.79 76.96 30.40
CA LEU A 178 -37.33 75.58 30.29
C LEU A 178 -35.80 75.48 30.21
N PHE A 179 -35.15 76.35 29.43
CA PHE A 179 -33.70 76.43 29.36
C PHE A 179 -33.09 76.75 30.72
N ARG A 180 -33.64 77.75 31.43
CA ARG A 180 -33.16 78.13 32.77
C ARG A 180 -33.31 76.99 33.77
N ARG A 181 -34.41 76.22 33.72
CA ARG A 181 -34.59 75.04 34.58
C ARG A 181 -33.59 73.93 34.26
N LYS A 182 -33.47 73.52 32.99
CA LYS A 182 -32.50 72.50 32.55
C LYS A 182 -31.05 72.91 32.86
N LEU A 183 -30.74 74.21 32.76
CA LEU A 183 -29.45 74.77 33.11
C LEU A 183 -29.20 74.65 34.62
N LEU A 184 -30.16 75.04 35.47
CA LEU A 184 -30.03 74.93 36.93
C LEU A 184 -29.81 73.48 37.39
N ASP A 185 -30.55 72.52 36.83
CA ASP A 185 -30.41 71.10 37.17
C ASP A 185 -29.01 70.54 36.80
N ARG A 186 -28.43 71.03 35.69
CA ARG A 186 -27.12 70.59 35.21
C ARG A 186 -25.95 71.44 35.74
N ILE A 187 -26.22 72.63 36.27
CA ILE A 187 -25.21 73.54 36.86
C ILE A 187 -24.46 72.86 38.00
N GLU A 188 -25.13 72.07 38.84
CA GLU A 188 -24.45 71.37 39.95
C GLU A 188 -23.34 70.44 39.44
N GLY A 189 -23.62 69.67 38.38
CA GLY A 189 -22.64 68.79 37.75
C GLY A 189 -21.53 69.56 37.02
N ILE A 190 -21.89 70.65 36.32
CA ILE A 190 -20.93 71.51 35.62
C ILE A 190 -19.98 72.16 36.63
N VAL A 191 -20.49 72.73 37.71
CA VAL A 191 -19.68 73.37 38.76
C VAL A 191 -18.79 72.34 39.43
N ARG A 192 -19.30 71.15 39.76
CA ARG A 192 -18.51 70.04 40.34
C ARG A 192 -17.33 69.65 39.46
N GLU A 193 -17.53 69.46 38.17
CA GLU A 193 -16.43 69.12 37.26
C GLU A 193 -15.50 70.33 37.01
N SER A 194 -16.02 71.56 37.07
CA SER A 194 -15.24 72.80 36.90
C SER A 194 -14.35 73.15 38.10
N VAL A 195 -14.72 72.74 39.32
CA VAL A 195 -13.89 72.94 40.54
C VAL A 195 -12.89 71.80 40.77
N LYS A 196 -13.06 70.65 40.10
CA LYS A 196 -12.16 69.49 40.17
C LYS A 196 -10.70 69.78 39.76
N PRO A 197 -10.41 70.62 38.74
CA PRO A 197 -9.05 71.08 38.45
C PRO A 197 -8.51 72.01 39.54
N MET A 198 -9.38 72.75 40.23
CA MET A 198 -8.97 73.67 41.30
C MET A 198 -8.64 72.93 42.60
N GLU A 199 -9.32 71.80 42.88
CA GLU A 199 -8.96 70.90 43.99
C GLU A 199 -7.56 70.29 43.82
N LYS A 200 -7.11 70.09 42.57
CA LYS A 200 -5.78 69.52 42.26
C LYS A 200 -4.63 70.53 42.32
N ILE A 201 -4.90 71.80 42.66
CA ILE A 201 -3.87 72.83 42.85
C ILE A 201 -3.66 73.02 44.36
N GLU A 202 -2.73 72.29 44.98
CA GLU A 202 -2.39 72.41 46.41
C GLU A 202 -1.59 73.69 46.76
N GLY A 203 -1.83 74.77 46.02
CA GLY A 203 -1.13 76.05 46.14
C GLY A 203 -0.32 76.38 44.89
N ILE A 204 -0.51 77.59 44.36
CA ILE A 204 0.33 78.14 43.29
C ILE A 204 1.70 78.44 43.91
N ARG A 205 2.61 77.46 43.89
CA ARG A 205 4.00 77.70 44.20
C ARG A 205 4.61 78.42 43.00
N ILE A 206 4.68 79.75 43.07
CA ILE A 206 5.39 80.57 42.08
C ILE A 206 6.86 80.17 42.17
N LEU A 207 7.28 79.23 41.32
CA LEU A 207 8.67 79.04 40.98
C LEU A 207 9.08 80.28 40.19
N GLN A 208 9.61 81.25 40.92
CA GLN A 208 10.20 82.47 40.39
C GLN A 208 11.50 82.08 39.68
N VAL A 209 11.40 81.69 38.40
CA VAL A 209 12.55 81.66 37.49
C VAL A 209 12.59 83.03 36.82
N ASP A 210 13.00 84.02 37.61
CA ASP A 210 13.40 85.34 37.12
C ASP A 210 14.84 85.59 37.56
N GLY A 211 15.75 85.02 36.75
CA GLY A 211 17.19 84.97 36.93
C GLY A 211 17.87 85.08 35.57
N LEU A 212 17.50 86.11 34.82
CA LEU A 212 18.21 86.60 33.64
C LEU A 212 19.43 87.42 34.08
N ASN A 213 20.59 86.77 34.25
CA ASN A 213 21.85 87.36 33.79
C ASN A 213 22.97 86.30 33.67
N GLY A 214 23.25 85.91 32.44
CA GLY A 214 24.29 84.96 32.08
C GLY A 214 24.46 84.90 30.57
N ASN A 215 24.73 86.07 29.98
CA ASN A 215 25.03 86.29 28.57
C ASN A 215 26.08 85.30 28.04
N GLY A 216 25.75 84.55 26.99
CA GLY A 216 26.69 83.61 26.39
C GLY A 216 26.11 82.76 25.27
N ASN A 217 25.87 83.40 24.13
CA ASN A 217 26.26 82.89 22.81
C ASN A 217 26.15 81.37 22.56
N GLY A 218 25.19 81.01 21.72
CA GLY A 218 25.50 80.12 20.61
C GLY A 218 24.89 78.71 20.68
N GLY A 219 24.25 78.37 19.56
CA GLY A 219 24.30 76.99 19.06
C GLY A 219 23.04 76.20 19.36
N GLY A 220 22.27 75.94 18.31
CA GLY A 220 21.21 74.95 18.37
C GLY A 220 21.73 73.59 18.79
N ASN A 221 20.86 72.82 19.42
CA ASN A 221 20.88 71.37 19.25
C ASN A 221 19.48 70.83 19.53
N GLY A 222 18.87 70.27 18.48
CA GLY A 222 17.52 69.75 18.49
C GLY A 222 17.34 68.63 19.50
N ARG A 223 16.43 68.84 20.45
CA ARG A 223 15.70 67.74 21.07
C ARG A 223 14.46 67.53 20.22
N SER A 224 14.64 66.66 19.22
CA SER A 224 13.60 66.31 18.24
C SER A 224 12.47 65.56 18.94
N ALA A 225 11.24 65.69 18.45
CA ALA A 225 10.10 64.84 18.85
C ALA A 225 10.44 63.33 18.78
N THR A 226 11.47 62.97 18.01
CA THR A 226 12.05 61.62 17.94
C THR A 226 12.67 61.15 19.26
N ASP A 227 13.27 62.02 20.07
CA ASP A 227 13.93 61.66 21.35
C ASP A 227 12.90 61.36 22.46
N GLU A 228 11.74 62.04 22.40
CA GLU A 228 10.58 61.79 23.27
C GLU A 228 9.84 60.49 22.88
N VAL A 229 9.81 60.17 21.58
CA VAL A 229 9.35 58.87 21.06
C VAL A 229 10.35 57.75 21.40
N ILE A 230 11.66 58.04 21.45
CA ILE A 230 12.69 57.07 21.84
C ILE A 230 12.65 56.77 23.35
N ASP A 231 12.44 57.77 24.22
CA ASP A 231 12.32 57.54 25.67
C ASP A 231 11.03 56.76 26.02
N SER A 232 9.92 57.03 25.31
CA SER A 232 8.68 56.25 25.44
C SER A 232 8.79 54.83 24.87
N ALA A 233 9.55 54.63 23.79
CA ALA A 233 9.86 53.31 23.25
C ALA A 233 10.84 52.51 24.15
N LEU A 234 11.82 53.16 24.78
CA LEU A 234 12.77 52.54 25.73
C LEU A 234 12.07 52.04 26.99
N ARG A 235 11.09 52.79 27.53
CA ARG A 235 10.24 52.34 28.65
C ARG A 235 9.44 51.09 28.31
N TYR A 236 8.92 51.01 27.08
CA TYR A 236 8.20 49.84 26.58
C TYR A 236 9.12 48.63 26.40
N ARG A 237 10.35 48.84 25.94
CA ARG A 237 11.36 47.78 25.78
C ARG A 237 11.88 47.22 27.11
N VAL A 238 11.98 48.03 28.15
CA VAL A 238 12.37 47.58 29.50
C VAL A 238 11.26 46.77 30.18
N GLN A 239 9.99 47.02 29.82
CA GLN A 239 8.83 46.26 30.31
C GLN A 239 8.39 45.12 29.37
N ALA A 240 9.04 44.97 28.21
CA ALA A 240 8.74 43.95 27.21
C ALA A 240 8.67 42.50 27.75
N PRO A 241 9.53 42.05 28.69
CA PRO A 241 9.47 40.67 29.18
C PRO A 241 8.16 40.31 29.88
N LEU A 242 7.50 41.30 30.51
CA LEU A 242 6.25 41.11 31.24
C LEU A 242 5.04 41.11 30.29
N ILE A 243 5.12 41.89 29.21
CA ILE A 243 4.05 41.97 28.19
C ILE A 243 4.14 40.79 27.22
N ASP A 244 5.35 40.33 26.86
CA ASP A 244 5.54 39.12 26.04
C ASP A 244 5.07 37.85 26.75
N SER A 245 5.25 37.73 28.07
CA SER A 245 4.70 36.58 28.81
C SER A 245 3.17 36.59 28.82
N ILE A 246 2.55 37.76 28.95
CA ILE A 246 1.09 37.90 28.93
C ILE A 246 0.55 37.65 27.51
N LEU A 247 1.19 38.17 26.46
CA LEU A 247 0.78 37.94 25.06
C LEU A 247 1.00 36.49 24.60
N SER A 248 2.07 35.84 25.09
CA SER A 248 2.31 34.41 24.88
C SER A 248 1.24 33.54 25.56
N ASP A 249 0.78 33.90 26.76
CA ASP A 249 -0.31 33.20 27.45
C ASP A 249 -1.67 33.41 26.75
N ILE A 250 -1.84 34.50 26.00
CA ILE A 250 -3.05 34.81 25.21
C ILE A 250 -2.92 34.31 23.74
N GLY A 251 -1.78 33.70 23.37
CA GLY A 251 -1.60 33.06 22.07
C GLY A 251 -1.26 34.00 20.90
N VAL A 252 -0.74 35.20 21.16
CA VAL A 252 -0.34 36.18 20.14
C VAL A 252 1.17 36.39 20.17
N GLU A 253 1.89 35.73 19.26
CA GLU A 253 3.35 35.89 19.10
C GLU A 253 3.70 37.27 18.49
N GLY A 254 4.41 38.09 19.26
CA GLY A 254 4.82 39.47 18.96
C GLY A 254 5.83 39.68 17.83
N GLY A 255 5.84 38.82 16.80
CA GLY A 255 6.76 38.90 15.65
C GLY A 255 6.09 38.83 14.27
N SER A 256 4.76 38.73 14.17
CA SER A 256 4.08 38.34 12.92
C SER A 256 3.44 39.47 12.09
N LEU A 257 3.52 40.74 12.49
CA LEU A 257 2.98 41.84 11.66
C LEU A 257 3.88 42.27 10.49
N ALA A 258 5.15 41.84 10.43
CA ALA A 258 6.05 42.17 9.31
C ALA A 258 6.02 41.16 8.16
N LYS A 259 5.06 40.22 8.15
CA LYS A 259 4.99 39.12 7.16
C LYS A 259 3.62 38.90 6.51
N MET A 260 2.76 39.93 6.47
CA MET A 260 1.67 39.96 5.49
C MET A 260 2.15 40.65 4.21
N PRO A 261 2.20 39.95 3.06
CA PRO A 261 2.45 40.60 1.78
C PRO A 261 1.15 41.25 1.31
N GLY A 262 1.19 42.56 1.09
CA GLY A 262 0.13 43.29 0.39
C GLY A 262 -0.67 44.23 1.27
N LEU A 263 -0.14 45.44 1.42
CA LEU A 263 -0.77 46.73 1.12
C LEU A 263 0.32 47.79 1.03
#